data_AF-A0A6L7YNH9-F1
#
_entry.id   AF-A0A6L7YNH9-F1
#
_cell.length_a   1.000
_cell.length_b   1.000
_cell.length_c   1.000
_cell.angle_alpha   90.00
_cell.angle_beta   90.00
_cell.angle_gamma   90.00
#
_symmetry.space_group_name_H-M   'P 1'
#
loop_
_entity.id
_entity.type
_entity.pdbx_description
1 polymer ?
#
loop_
_entity_poly.entity_id
_entity_poly.type
_entity_poly.pdbx_seq_one_letter_code
_entity_poly.pdbx_strand_id
1 'polypeptide(L)'
;MTLDTYIAELGDDSSPVKRSGLLQLSSLTREDAQDFRRLWRSVARERRREVLAALLELSEDNLELDFSAIFRACLSDECELVREQATRGLL
;
A
#
# COMPACT_ATOMS: atom_id res chain seq x y z
N MET A 1 15.51 5.88 4.82
CA MET A 1 14.22 6.11 5.50
C MET A 1 13.73 4.77 6.02
N THR A 2 13.11 4.73 7.19
CA THR A 2 12.46 3.50 7.69
C THR A 2 11.07 3.39 7.07
N LEU A 3 10.55 2.17 7.01
CA LEU A 3 9.21 1.89 6.46
C LEU A 3 8.12 2.69 7.18
N ASP A 4 8.19 2.79 8.51
CA ASP A 4 7.22 3.53 9.32
C ASP A 4 7.14 5.01 8.97
N THR A 5 8.30 5.65 8.73
CA THR A 5 8.37 7.04 8.31
C THR A 5 7.72 7.22 6.95
N TYR A 6 7.96 6.30 6.01
CA TYR A 6 7.34 6.38 4.69
C TYR A 6 5.82 6.21 4.74
N ILE A 7 5.31 5.28 5.56
CA ILE A 7 3.85 5.11 5.71
C ILE A 7 3.22 6.32 6.39
N ALA A 8 3.91 6.95 7.35
CA ALA A 8 3.45 8.20 7.94
C ALA A 8 3.40 9.34 6.89
N GLU A 9 4.40 9.44 6.01
CA GLU A 9 4.41 10.39 4.90
C GLU A 9 3.32 10.12 3.87
N LEU A 10 2.95 8.84 3.64
CA LEU A 10 1.80 8.52 2.80
C LEU A 10 0.51 9.15 3.33
N GLY A 11 0.39 9.37 4.64
CA GLY A 11 -0.75 10.06 5.25
C GLY A 11 -0.76 11.58 5.06
N ASP A 12 0.32 12.18 4.53
CA ASP A 12 0.38 13.61 4.22
C ASP A 12 -0.25 13.89 2.84
N ASP A 13 -1.46 14.45 2.86
CA ASP A 13 -2.21 14.80 1.65
C ASP A 13 -1.59 15.97 0.86
N SER A 14 -0.61 16.70 1.42
CA SER A 14 0.05 17.81 0.74
C SER A 14 1.09 17.38 -0.31
N SER A 15 1.55 16.13 -0.23
CA SER A 15 2.55 15.57 -1.14
C SER A 15 1.95 14.49 -2.03
N PRO A 16 2.25 14.48 -3.35
CA PRO A 16 1.74 13.45 -4.25
C PRO A 16 2.37 12.08 -3.95
N VAL A 17 1.61 11.00 -4.19
CA VAL A 17 2.14 9.64 -4.06
C VAL A 17 3.15 9.37 -5.16
N LYS A 18 4.43 9.20 -4.78
CA LYS A 18 5.50 8.89 -5.73
C LYS A 18 5.63 7.39 -5.92
N ARG A 19 5.49 6.93 -7.17
CA ARG A 19 5.70 5.52 -7.56
C ARG A 19 7.06 4.97 -7.11
N SER A 20 8.12 5.78 -7.19
CA SER A 20 9.47 5.38 -6.74
C SER A 20 9.55 5.09 -5.24
N GLY A 21 8.73 5.74 -4.42
CA GLY A 21 8.62 5.44 -2.98
C GLY A 21 7.87 4.14 -2.73
N LEU A 22 6.83 3.86 -3.52
CA LEU A 22 6.01 2.64 -3.37
C LEU A 22 6.80 1.36 -3.60
N LEU A 23 7.90 1.41 -4.37
CA LEU A 23 8.80 0.26 -4.57
C LEU A 23 9.35 -0.29 -3.24
N GLN A 24 9.45 0.55 -2.20
CA GLN A 24 9.90 0.14 -0.87
C GLN A 24 8.90 -0.77 -0.15
N LEU A 25 7.65 -0.81 -0.62
CA LEU A 25 6.60 -1.69 -0.10
C LEU A 25 6.63 -3.08 -0.74
N SER A 26 7.57 -3.34 -1.66
CA SER A 26 7.73 -4.67 -2.25
C SER A 26 8.40 -5.62 -1.27
N SER A 27 7.96 -6.88 -1.29
CA SER A 27 8.53 -7.99 -0.55
C SER A 27 8.62 -7.76 0.96
N LEU A 28 7.65 -7.04 1.54
CA LEU A 28 7.63 -6.75 2.97
C LEU A 28 7.65 -8.03 3.81
N THR A 29 8.41 -7.97 4.89
CA THR A 29 8.40 -9.05 5.89
C THR A 29 7.06 -9.08 6.63
N ARG A 30 6.83 -10.16 7.40
CA ARG A 30 5.63 -10.26 8.23
C ARG A 30 5.56 -9.15 9.28
N GLU A 31 6.69 -8.72 9.81
CA GLU A 31 6.78 -7.65 10.82
C GLU A 31 6.42 -6.31 10.16
N ASP A 32 7.09 -5.98 9.06
CA ASP A 32 6.82 -4.79 8.25
C ASP A 32 5.34 -4.68 7.83
N ALA A 33 4.73 -5.80 7.42
CA ALA A 33 3.32 -5.82 7.04
C ALA A 33 2.37 -5.57 8.23
N GLN A 34 2.75 -5.95 9.45
CA GLN A 34 1.97 -5.64 10.66
C GLN A 34 2.05 -4.15 10.98
N ASP A 35 3.23 -3.56 10.89
CA ASP A 35 3.41 -2.12 11.14
C ASP A 35 2.75 -1.27 10.06
N PHE A 36 2.85 -1.69 8.79
CA PHE A 36 2.03 -1.17 7.70
C PHE A 36 0.56 -1.15 8.07
N ARG A 37 -0.02 -2.29 8.47
CA ARG A 37 -1.45 -2.37 8.80
C ARG A 37 -1.87 -1.45 9.95
N ARG A 38 -0.99 -1.21 10.93
CA ARG A 38 -1.27 -0.29 12.05
C ARG A 38 -1.34 1.15 11.57
N LEU A 39 -0.34 1.59 10.80
CA LEU A 39 -0.23 2.96 10.30
C LEU A 39 -1.18 3.24 9.13
N TRP A 40 -1.52 2.22 8.35
CA TRP A 40 -2.43 2.33 7.21
C TRP A 40 -3.81 2.88 7.59
N ARG A 41 -4.29 2.55 8.80
CA ARG A 41 -5.58 3.04 9.29
C ARG A 41 -5.62 4.56 9.54
N SER A 42 -4.48 5.19 9.79
CA SER A 42 -4.41 6.65 9.94
C SER A 42 -4.31 7.38 8.59
N VAL A 43 -4.09 6.66 7.49
CA VAL A 43 -4.05 7.25 6.15
C VAL A 43 -5.47 7.57 5.67
N ALA A 44 -5.66 8.78 5.13
CA ALA A 44 -6.93 9.23 4.59
C ALA A 44 -7.48 8.24 3.54
N ARG A 45 -8.80 8.08 3.50
CA ARG A 45 -9.45 7.07 2.65
C ARG A 45 -9.11 7.25 1.16
N GLU A 46 -9.13 8.48 0.68
CA GLU A 46 -8.84 8.84 -0.71
C GLU A 46 -7.39 8.50 -1.06
N ARG A 47 -6.46 8.79 -0.16
CA ARG A 47 -5.05 8.46 -0.28
C ARG A 47 -4.79 6.95 -0.25
N ARG A 48 -5.51 6.20 0.57
CA ARG A 48 -5.46 4.73 0.58
C ARG A 48 -5.82 4.13 -0.80
N ARG A 49 -6.85 4.68 -1.43
CA ARG A 49 -7.28 4.25 -2.79
C ARG A 49 -6.25 4.59 -3.85
N GLU A 50 -5.64 5.78 -3.78
CA GLU A 50 -4.58 6.22 -4.69
C GLU A 50 -3.36 5.28 -4.61
N VAL A 51 -2.90 4.99 -3.39
CA VAL A 51 -1.77 4.08 -3.15
C VAL A 51 -2.07 2.68 -3.70
N LEU A 52 -3.25 2.11 -3.42
CA LEU A 52 -3.59 0.76 -3.92
C LEU A 52 -3.71 0.71 -5.44
N ALA A 53 -4.25 1.76 -6.07
CA ALA A 53 -4.28 1.85 -7.53
C ALA A 53 -2.85 1.84 -8.11
N ALA A 54 -1.96 2.67 -7.55
CA ALA A 54 -0.58 2.76 -8.00
C ALA A 54 0.21 1.46 -7.76
N LEU A 55 -0.03 0.75 -6.65
CA LEU A 55 0.57 -0.56 -6.39
C LEU A 55 0.12 -1.61 -7.40
N LEU A 56 -1.17 -1.60 -7.78
CA LEU A 56 -1.70 -2.51 -8.79
C LEU A 56 -1.05 -2.26 -10.15
N GLU A 57 -0.99 -0.99 -10.59
CA GLU A 57 -0.29 -0.60 -11.82
C GLU A 57 1.16 -1.06 -11.81
N LEU A 58 1.89 -0.84 -10.70
CA LEU A 58 3.28 -1.26 -10.57
C LEU A 58 3.45 -2.79 -10.64
N SER A 59 2.54 -3.56 -10.06
CA SER A 59 2.58 -5.03 -10.17
C SER A 59 2.24 -5.54 -11.56
N GLU A 60 1.37 -4.83 -12.29
CA GLU A 60 1.04 -5.16 -13.69
C GLU A 60 2.22 -4.83 -14.62
N ASP A 61 2.95 -3.74 -14.35
CA ASP A 61 4.11 -3.30 -15.12
C ASP A 61 5.38 -4.12 -14.82
N ASN A 62 5.57 -4.60 -13.59
CA ASN A 62 6.77 -5.33 -13.16
C ASN A 62 6.46 -6.50 -12.22
N LEU A 63 6.55 -7.71 -12.78
CA LEU A 63 6.32 -8.98 -12.07
C LEU A 63 7.36 -9.32 -11.00
N GLU A 64 8.53 -8.65 -10.98
CA GLU A 64 9.52 -8.83 -9.92
C GLU A 64 9.11 -8.17 -8.60
N LEU A 65 8.14 -7.25 -8.64
CA LEU A 65 7.61 -6.59 -7.46
C LEU A 65 6.54 -7.47 -6.80
N ASP A 66 6.70 -7.71 -5.49
CA ASP A 66 5.75 -8.49 -4.70
C ASP A 66 5.07 -7.61 -3.66
N PHE A 67 3.85 -7.15 -3.97
CA PHE A 67 3.02 -6.40 -3.02
C PHE A 67 1.98 -7.28 -2.31
N SER A 68 2.09 -8.61 -2.40
CA SER A 68 1.10 -9.54 -1.83
C SER A 68 0.86 -9.32 -0.34
N ALA A 69 1.91 -8.97 0.42
CA ALA A 69 1.80 -8.67 1.85
C ALA A 69 0.90 -7.44 2.11
N ILE A 70 1.03 -6.40 1.29
CA ILE A 70 0.21 -5.18 1.36
C ILE A 70 -1.23 -5.49 0.98
N PHE A 71 -1.44 -6.16 -0.16
CA PHE A 71 -2.78 -6.50 -0.61
C PHE A 71 -3.52 -7.34 0.44
N ARG A 72 -2.87 -8.35 1.04
CA ARG A 72 -3.45 -9.12 2.15
C ARG A 72 -3.79 -8.27 3.37
N ALA A 73 -2.97 -7.28 3.71
CA ALA A 73 -3.25 -6.36 4.82
C ALA A 73 -4.49 -5.48 4.55
N CYS A 74 -4.74 -5.12 3.29
CA CYS A 74 -5.83 -4.26 2.85
C CYS A 74 -7.17 -4.98 2.62
N LEU A 75 -7.22 -6.32 2.66
CA LEU A 75 -8.47 -7.08 2.53
C LEU A 75 -9.49 -6.78 3.63
N SER A 76 -9.04 -6.26 4.77
CA SER A 76 -9.89 -5.86 5.91
C SER A 76 -10.05 -4.34 6.02
N ASP A 77 -9.77 -3.58 4.96
CA ASP A 77 -9.94 -2.13 4.95
C ASP A 77 -11.42 -1.73 5.07
N GLU A 78 -11.69 -0.58 5.68
CA GLU A 78 -13.05 -0.04 5.83
C GLU A 78 -13.64 0.38 4.47
N CYS A 79 -12.81 0.86 3.55
CA CYS A 79 -13.22 1.27 2.23
C CYS A 79 -13.39 0.06 1.30
N GLU A 80 -14.58 -0.09 0.74
CA GLU A 80 -14.90 -1.19 -0.19
C GLU A 80 -13.97 -1.22 -1.41
N LEU A 81 -13.70 -0.05 -2.00
CA LEU A 81 -12.82 0.05 -3.16
C LEU A 81 -11.38 -0.37 -2.84
N VAL A 82 -10.90 -0.10 -1.62
CA VAL A 82 -9.57 -0.56 -1.18
C VAL A 82 -9.56 -2.09 -1.08
N ARG A 83 -10.61 -2.71 -0.54
CA ARG A 83 -10.74 -4.17 -0.48
C ARG A 83 -10.83 -4.81 -1.87
N GLU A 84 -11.56 -4.18 -2.79
CA GLU A 84 -11.69 -4.63 -4.18
C GLU A 84 -10.33 -4.61 -4.88
N GLN A 85 -9.60 -3.50 -4.81
CA GLN A 85 -8.25 -3.37 -5.37
C GLN A 85 -7.28 -4.38 -4.77
N ALA A 86 -7.32 -4.55 -3.45
CA ALA A 86 -6.52 -5.55 -2.74
C ALA A 86 -6.83 -6.98 -3.19
N THR A 87 -8.10 -7.28 -3.49
CA THR A 87 -8.49 -8.60 -4.01
C THR A 87 -7.92 -8.80 -5.41
N ARG A 88 -8.02 -7.80 -6.29
CA ARG A 88 -7.46 -7.84 -7.65
C ARG A 88 -5.96 -8.08 -7.67
N GLY A 89 -5.20 -7.46 -6.77
CA GLY A 89 -3.74 -7.63 -6.68
C GLY A 89 -3.29 -9.00 -6.15
N LEU A 90 -4.22 -9.88 -5.77
CA LEU A 90 -3.93 -11.24 -5.29
C LEU A 90 -4.43 -12.35 -6.24
N LEU A 91 -5.10 -11.97 -7.33
CA LEU A 91 -5.57 -12.89 -8.38
C LEU A 91 -4.45 -13.14 -9.40
#